data_AF-A0A4P8D2Q8-F1
#
_entry.id   AF-A0A4P8D2Q8-F1
#
_cell.length_a   1.000
_cell.length_b   1.000
_cell.length_c   1.000
_cell.angle_alpha   90.00
_cell.angle_beta   90.00
_cell.angle_gamma   90.00
#
_symmetry.space_group_name_H-M   'P 1'
#
loop_
_entity.id
_entity.type
_entity.pdbx_description
1 polymer ?
#
loop_
_entity_poly.entity_id
_entity_poly.type
_entity_poly.pdbx_seq_one_letter_code
_entity_poly.pdbx_strand_id
1 'polypeptide(L)'
;MNQTSITPYFVFTQTQKRFGYVWFVFQQLSHYCGIYPFFNVSAPYGSNGNRYYFMQVRTRSYPIMLTLYDMFYTVTNKKAVKTINYGLLSYLDDIALAYWAMDDGAWTKSGFYLHTPCPRRGGTKGFTFLEVYRLIALLHYKFSLVCSVQDHDGRPVIYIKVESMNLFRSLVTPHFHPTMMYKLRQNAS
;
A
#
# COMPACT_ATOMS: atom_id res chain seq x y z
N MET A 1 -22.07 -10.45 -14.22
CA MET A 1 -21.91 -8.98 -14.10
C MET A 1 -21.28 -8.49 -15.39
N ASN A 2 -22.04 -7.76 -16.22
CA ASN A 2 -21.50 -7.16 -17.44
C ASN A 2 -20.47 -6.10 -17.05
N GLN A 3 -19.24 -6.26 -17.52
CA GLN A 3 -18.17 -5.29 -17.30
C GLN A 3 -18.45 -4.08 -18.20
N THR A 4 -18.92 -2.98 -17.62
CA THR A 4 -19.37 -1.79 -18.37
C THR A 4 -18.22 -0.91 -18.88
N SER A 5 -16.97 -1.19 -18.47
CA SER A 5 -15.80 -0.45 -18.95
C SER A 5 -14.54 -1.32 -18.88
N ILE A 6 -13.73 -1.26 -19.94
CA ILE A 6 -12.40 -1.88 -20.04
C ILE A 6 -11.37 -1.04 -19.26
N THR A 7 -11.67 0.24 -19.00
CA THR A 7 -10.73 1.19 -18.39
C THR A 7 -10.86 1.20 -16.86
N PRO A 8 -9.78 0.88 -16.11
CA PRO A 8 -9.83 0.82 -14.66
C PRO A 8 -9.97 2.20 -14.03
N TYR A 9 -10.37 2.20 -12.76
CA TYR A 9 -10.38 3.37 -11.88
C TYR A 9 -9.66 3.02 -10.58
N PHE A 10 -9.15 4.04 -9.88
CA PHE A 10 -8.45 3.87 -8.61
C PHE A 10 -9.39 4.14 -7.43
N VAL A 11 -9.25 3.30 -6.39
CA VAL A 11 -9.95 3.48 -5.12
C VAL A 11 -8.93 3.41 -3.99
N PHE A 12 -8.86 4.48 -3.21
CA PHE A 12 -8.14 4.51 -1.95
C PHE A 12 -9.13 4.37 -0.80
N THR A 13 -8.88 3.44 0.13
CA THR A 13 -9.78 3.17 1.26
C THR A 13 -9.02 3.22 2.58
N GLN A 14 -9.56 3.96 3.54
CA GLN A 14 -9.01 4.02 4.90
C GLN A 14 -10.10 4.10 5.95
N THR A 15 -9.79 3.68 7.17
CA THR A 15 -10.71 3.82 8.31
C THR A 15 -11.03 5.29 8.57
N GLN A 16 -12.23 5.60 9.06
CA GLN A 16 -12.65 6.98 9.33
C GLN A 16 -11.70 7.73 10.30
N LYS A 17 -11.00 6.99 11.17
CA LYS A 17 -10.01 7.53 12.12
C LYS A 17 -8.85 8.24 11.41
N ARG A 18 -8.65 8.00 10.11
CA ARG A 18 -7.59 8.59 9.29
C ARG A 18 -8.11 9.72 8.38
N PHE A 19 -9.24 10.35 8.71
CA PHE A 19 -9.87 11.41 7.91
C PHE A 19 -8.86 12.43 7.34
N GLY A 20 -7.99 13.00 8.17
CA GLY A 20 -7.03 14.01 7.71
C GLY A 20 -6.11 13.50 6.59
N TYR A 21 -5.65 12.26 6.69
CA TYR A 21 -4.85 11.63 5.65
C TYR A 21 -5.68 11.30 4.39
N VAL A 22 -6.92 10.82 4.55
CA VAL A 22 -7.83 10.61 3.41
C VAL A 22 -8.10 11.90 2.65
N TRP A 23 -8.35 12.98 3.39
CA TRP A 23 -8.60 14.29 2.80
C TRP A 23 -7.37 14.81 2.05
N PHE A 24 -6.18 14.64 2.63
CA PHE A 24 -4.93 14.97 1.96
C PHE A 24 -4.76 14.20 0.64
N VAL A 25 -4.97 12.88 0.63
CA VAL A 25 -4.93 12.05 -0.59
C VAL A 25 -5.94 12.55 -1.62
N PHE A 26 -7.16 12.89 -1.18
CA PHE A 26 -8.18 13.45 -2.08
C PHE A 26 -7.72 14.77 -2.70
N GLN A 27 -7.11 15.68 -1.95
CA GLN A 27 -6.62 16.94 -2.51
C GLN A 27 -5.63 16.70 -3.66
N GLN A 28 -4.73 15.71 -3.52
CA GLN A 28 -3.75 15.35 -4.56
C GLN A 28 -4.40 14.70 -5.80
N LEU A 29 -5.54 14.03 -5.64
CA LEU A 29 -6.23 13.30 -6.71
C LEU A 29 -7.53 13.98 -7.19
N SER A 30 -7.84 15.16 -6.65
CA SER A 30 -9.17 15.77 -6.77
C SER A 30 -9.57 16.03 -8.22
N HIS A 31 -8.61 16.38 -9.09
CA HIS A 31 -8.82 16.57 -10.52
C HIS A 31 -9.15 15.29 -11.29
N TYR A 32 -8.83 14.12 -10.74
CA TYR A 32 -9.27 12.81 -11.26
C TYR A 32 -10.60 12.35 -10.66
N CYS A 33 -11.14 13.04 -9.66
CA CYS A 33 -12.34 12.63 -8.94
C CYS A 33 -13.59 13.32 -9.53
N GLY A 34 -14.70 12.59 -9.57
CA GLY A 34 -16.01 13.15 -9.91
C GLY A 34 -16.86 13.53 -8.70
N ILE A 35 -16.44 13.10 -7.51
CA ILE A 35 -17.16 13.27 -6.24
C ILE A 35 -16.15 13.47 -5.11
N TYR A 36 -16.59 14.08 -4.02
CA TYR A 36 -15.84 14.15 -2.76
C TYR A 36 -15.68 12.76 -2.14
N PRO A 37 -14.73 12.58 -1.20
CA PRO A 37 -14.60 11.35 -0.44
C PRO A 37 -15.90 11.00 0.28
N PHE A 38 -16.31 9.73 0.22
CA PHE A 38 -17.58 9.29 0.76
C PHE A 38 -17.38 8.28 1.89
N PHE A 39 -18.28 8.33 2.87
CA PHE A 39 -18.30 7.45 4.04
C PHE A 39 -19.10 6.19 3.73
N ASN A 40 -18.60 5.06 4.24
CA ASN A 40 -19.27 3.77 4.15
C ASN A 40 -19.12 3.01 5.47
N VAL A 41 -19.94 1.98 5.60
CA VAL A 41 -19.92 1.05 6.73
C VAL A 41 -19.62 -0.34 6.20
N SER A 42 -18.75 -1.08 6.88
CA SER A 42 -18.44 -2.46 6.52
C SER A 42 -19.68 -3.36 6.64
N ALA A 43 -19.68 -4.46 5.90
CA ALA A 43 -20.54 -5.58 6.25
C ALA A 43 -20.27 -6.01 7.71
N PRO A 44 -21.27 -6.56 8.42
CA PRO A 44 -21.06 -7.15 9.75
C PRO A 44 -19.96 -8.21 9.70
N TYR A 45 -19.07 -8.21 10.69
CA TYR A 45 -18.01 -9.22 10.82
C TYR A 45 -17.89 -9.75 12.25
N GLY A 46 -17.38 -10.98 12.36
CA GLY A 46 -17.31 -11.72 13.61
C GLY A 46 -18.70 -12.19 14.08
N SER A 47 -18.72 -13.01 15.15
CA SER A 47 -19.95 -13.52 15.76
C SER A 47 -20.86 -12.42 16.31
N ASN A 48 -20.28 -11.28 16.68
CA ASN A 48 -20.98 -10.19 17.37
C ASN A 48 -21.58 -9.15 16.39
N GLY A 49 -21.43 -9.34 15.08
CA GLY A 49 -21.99 -8.42 14.07
C GLY A 49 -21.34 -7.04 14.04
N ASN A 50 -20.09 -6.92 14.52
CA ASN A 50 -19.37 -5.65 14.59
C ASN A 50 -19.22 -5.03 13.20
N ARG A 51 -19.20 -3.70 13.15
CA ARG A 51 -19.01 -2.92 11.92
C ARG A 51 -17.92 -1.88 12.14
N TYR A 52 -17.18 -1.57 11.08
CA TYR A 52 -16.27 -0.43 11.07
C TYR A 52 -16.66 0.56 9.98
N TYR A 53 -16.39 1.83 10.27
CA TYR A 53 -16.62 2.93 9.36
C TYR A 53 -15.34 3.26 8.59
N PHE A 54 -15.47 3.48 7.30
CA PHE A 54 -14.35 3.79 6.41
C PHE A 54 -14.75 4.84 5.39
N MET A 55 -13.74 5.44 4.79
CA MET A 55 -13.87 6.44 3.74
C MET A 55 -13.18 5.98 2.47
N GLN A 56 -13.67 6.46 1.33
CA GLN A 56 -13.09 6.15 0.04
C GLN A 56 -12.88 7.40 -0.80
N VAL A 57 -11.70 7.48 -1.43
CA VAL A 57 -11.43 8.37 -2.55
C VAL A 57 -11.51 7.51 -3.81
N ARG A 58 -12.28 7.96 -4.80
CA ARG A 58 -12.50 7.22 -6.04
C ARG A 58 -12.28 8.14 -7.23
N THR A 59 -11.39 7.75 -8.14
CA THR A 59 -11.21 8.44 -9.42
C THR A 59 -12.30 8.05 -10.41
N ARG A 60 -12.48 8.83 -11.47
CA ARG A 60 -13.16 8.33 -12.68
C ARG A 60 -12.25 7.30 -13.38
N SER A 61 -12.80 6.55 -14.32
CA SER A 61 -11.99 5.68 -15.19
C SER A 61 -11.17 6.53 -16.16
N TYR A 62 -9.85 6.32 -16.21
CA TYR A 62 -8.95 7.02 -17.13
C TYR A 62 -7.92 6.07 -17.74
N PRO A 63 -7.47 6.30 -18.99
CA PRO A 63 -6.44 5.47 -19.62
C PRO A 63 -5.13 5.39 -18.81
N ILE A 64 -4.73 6.47 -18.11
CA ILE A 64 -3.54 6.45 -17.25
C ILE A 64 -3.63 5.40 -16.12
N MET A 65 -4.85 5.07 -15.66
CA MET A 65 -5.06 4.02 -14.67
C MET A 65 -4.76 2.64 -15.23
N LEU A 66 -4.90 2.44 -16.55
CA LEU A 66 -4.52 1.20 -17.21
C LEU A 66 -3.00 1.02 -17.19
N THR A 67 -2.25 2.08 -17.48
CA THR A 67 -0.78 2.06 -17.39
C THR A 67 -0.31 1.68 -15.99
N LEU A 68 -0.91 2.26 -14.94
CA LEU A 68 -0.62 1.88 -13.55
C LEU A 68 -1.05 0.43 -13.26
N TYR A 69 -2.22 0.01 -13.74
CA TYR A 69 -2.70 -1.34 -13.56
C TYR A 69 -1.75 -2.39 -14.16
N ASP A 70 -1.27 -2.17 -15.38
CA ASP A 70 -0.37 -3.11 -16.08
C ASP A 70 1.01 -3.21 -15.41
N MET A 71 1.41 -2.22 -14.60
CA MET A 71 2.63 -2.31 -13.79
C MET A 71 2.51 -3.32 -12.65
N PHE A 72 1.32 -3.53 -12.12
CA PHE A 72 1.08 -4.38 -10.95
C PHE A 72 0.36 -5.68 -11.28
N TYR A 73 -0.22 -5.82 -12.47
CA TYR A 73 -1.05 -6.98 -12.82
C TYR A 73 -0.61 -7.60 -14.15
N THR A 74 -0.41 -8.91 -14.15
CA THR A 74 -0.21 -9.71 -15.35
C THR A 74 -1.40 -10.65 -15.56
N VAL A 75 -1.86 -10.79 -16.81
CA VAL A 75 -2.98 -11.69 -17.12
C VAL A 75 -2.44 -13.09 -17.42
N THR A 76 -2.78 -14.05 -16.56
CA THR A 76 -2.46 -15.47 -16.73
C THR A 76 -3.75 -16.27 -16.73
N ASN A 77 -3.99 -17.11 -17.74
CA ASN A 77 -5.21 -17.93 -17.85
C ASN A 77 -6.51 -17.12 -17.70
N LYS A 78 -6.59 -15.95 -18.36
CA LYS A 78 -7.72 -15.00 -18.27
C LYS A 78 -7.98 -14.43 -16.87
N LYS A 79 -7.02 -14.56 -15.94
CA LYS A 79 -7.09 -13.99 -14.60
C LYS A 79 -5.93 -13.01 -14.39
N ALA A 80 -6.25 -11.82 -13.90
CA ALA A 80 -5.23 -10.86 -13.48
C ALA A 80 -4.62 -11.30 -12.14
N VAL A 81 -3.31 -11.50 -12.15
CA VAL A 81 -2.50 -11.84 -10.98
C VAL A 81 -1.60 -10.66 -10.66
N LYS A 82 -1.54 -10.28 -9.39
CA LYS A 82 -0.67 -9.17 -8.97
C LYS A 82 0.79 -9.64 -9.01
N THR A 83 1.67 -8.92 -9.67
CA THR A 83 3.09 -9.28 -9.83
C THR A 83 4.01 -8.09 -9.58
N ILE A 84 5.29 -8.38 -9.31
CA ILE A 84 6.35 -7.35 -9.22
C ILE A 84 7.23 -7.43 -10.47
N ASN A 85 7.24 -6.34 -11.24
CA ASN A 85 8.13 -6.14 -12.38
C ASN A 85 9.22 -5.11 -12.04
N TYR A 86 10.32 -5.12 -12.81
CA TYR A 86 11.41 -4.15 -12.65
C TYR A 86 11.08 -2.75 -13.16
N GLY A 87 10.03 -2.60 -13.99
CA GLY A 87 9.54 -1.30 -14.46
C GLY A 87 9.09 -0.39 -13.32
N LEU A 88 8.67 -0.98 -12.19
CA LEU A 88 8.32 -0.27 -10.96
C LEU A 88 9.46 0.62 -10.43
N LEU A 89 10.72 0.29 -10.72
CA LEU A 89 11.90 1.04 -10.26
C LEU A 89 11.86 2.53 -10.68
N SER A 90 11.24 2.82 -11.82
CA SER A 90 11.11 4.20 -12.33
C SER A 90 10.08 5.02 -11.55
N TYR A 91 9.14 4.36 -10.88
CA TYR A 91 8.05 4.98 -10.11
C TYR A 91 8.26 4.89 -8.59
N LEU A 92 9.23 4.10 -8.15
CA LEU A 92 9.59 3.94 -6.75
C LEU A 92 10.59 5.04 -6.35
N ASP A 93 10.08 6.14 -5.81
CA ASP A 93 10.84 7.24 -5.21
C ASP A 93 10.52 7.39 -3.71
N ASP A 94 11.08 8.42 -3.07
CA ASP A 94 10.91 8.69 -1.64
C ASP A 94 9.44 8.95 -1.28
N ILE A 95 8.68 9.58 -2.19
CA ILE A 95 7.24 9.83 -2.01
C ILE A 95 6.48 8.51 -2.05
N ALA A 96 6.71 7.67 -3.06
CA ALA A 96 6.09 6.36 -3.18
C ALA A 96 6.41 5.47 -1.96
N LEU A 97 7.66 5.49 -1.50
CA LEU A 97 8.07 4.79 -0.28
C LEU A 97 7.36 5.33 0.97
N ALA A 98 7.18 6.65 1.07
CA ALA A 98 6.44 7.27 2.17
C ALA A 98 4.96 6.89 2.18
N TYR A 99 4.28 6.92 1.03
CA TYR A 99 2.89 6.46 0.91
C TYR A 99 2.75 4.98 1.27
N TRP A 100 3.67 4.14 0.79
CA TRP A 100 3.67 2.72 1.15
C TRP A 100 3.84 2.52 2.66
N ALA A 101 4.75 3.26 3.30
CA ALA A 101 4.94 3.22 4.74
C ALA A 101 3.75 3.78 5.54
N MET A 102 3.07 4.82 5.03
CA MET A 102 1.86 5.36 5.68
C MET A 102 0.69 4.37 5.59
N ASP A 103 0.50 3.71 4.46
CA ASP A 103 -0.62 2.79 4.24
C ASP A 103 -0.37 1.44 4.93
N ASP A 104 0.70 0.76 4.55
CA ASP A 104 0.98 -0.63 4.91
C ASP A 104 2.21 -0.77 5.83
N GLY A 105 2.72 0.33 6.38
CA GLY A 105 3.83 0.30 7.33
C GLY A 105 3.41 0.11 8.79
N ALA A 106 4.28 -0.52 9.58
CA ALA A 106 4.15 -0.64 11.03
C ALA A 106 5.52 -0.61 11.72
N TRP A 107 5.65 0.23 12.74
CA TRP A 107 6.85 0.28 13.57
C TRP A 107 7.01 -0.99 14.43
N THR A 108 8.25 -1.38 14.69
CA THR A 108 8.63 -2.44 15.62
C THR A 108 9.71 -1.95 16.57
N LYS A 109 9.97 -2.66 17.68
CA LYS A 109 10.97 -2.27 18.69
C LYS A 109 12.32 -1.83 18.11
N SER A 110 12.78 -2.48 17.03
CA SER A 110 14.09 -2.27 16.44
C SER A 110 14.06 -1.99 14.93
N GLY A 111 12.90 -1.88 14.29
CA GLY A 111 12.82 -1.71 12.85
C GLY A 111 11.46 -1.28 12.36
N PHE A 112 11.16 -1.63 11.11
CA PHE A 112 9.91 -1.24 10.47
C PHE A 112 9.42 -2.34 9.53
N TYR A 113 8.16 -2.74 9.69
CA TYR A 113 7.49 -3.62 8.75
C TYR A 113 6.86 -2.82 7.63
N LEU A 114 7.09 -3.26 6.39
CA LEU A 114 6.27 -2.93 5.23
C LEU A 114 5.46 -4.17 4.87
N HIS A 115 4.16 -4.11 5.14
CA HIS A 115 3.26 -5.17 4.73
C HIS A 115 3.11 -5.14 3.21
N THR A 116 3.00 -6.34 2.64
CA THR A 116 2.74 -6.53 1.22
C THR A 116 1.35 -7.13 1.04
N PRO A 117 0.67 -6.90 -0.11
CA PRO A 117 -0.57 -7.56 -0.42
C PRO A 117 -0.41 -9.08 -0.33
N CYS A 118 -1.17 -9.72 0.55
CA CYS A 118 -1.03 -11.14 0.82
C CYS A 118 -2.04 -11.99 0.04
N PRO A 119 -1.63 -13.13 -0.54
CA PRO A 119 -2.57 -14.16 -0.96
C PRO A 119 -3.44 -14.58 0.25
N ARG A 120 -4.77 -14.40 0.17
CA ARG A 120 -5.64 -15.02 1.20
C ARG A 120 -5.47 -16.55 1.14
N ARG A 121 -5.65 -17.28 2.24
CA ARG A 121 -5.62 -18.76 2.23
C ARG A 121 -6.56 -19.27 1.12
N GLY A 122 -6.01 -19.98 0.13
CA GLY A 122 -6.73 -20.45 -1.06
C GLY A 122 -6.96 -19.41 -2.17
N GLY A 123 -6.38 -18.22 -2.09
CA GLY A 123 -6.53 -17.12 -3.05
C GLY A 123 -5.25 -16.84 -3.83
N THR A 124 -5.39 -16.50 -5.11
CA THR A 124 -4.29 -16.17 -6.05
C THR A 124 -3.89 -14.69 -6.03
N LYS A 125 -4.19 -13.96 -4.95
CA LYS A 125 -4.15 -12.48 -4.93
C LYS A 125 -3.19 -11.95 -3.88
N GLY A 126 -1.91 -11.82 -4.22
CA GLY A 126 -0.88 -11.16 -3.41
C GLY A 126 0.52 -11.59 -3.82
N PHE A 127 1.54 -10.95 -3.24
CA PHE A 127 2.94 -11.24 -3.57
C PHE A 127 3.42 -12.53 -2.90
N THR A 128 4.13 -13.33 -3.68
CA THR A 128 4.88 -14.51 -3.25
C THR A 128 6.17 -14.11 -2.53
N PHE A 129 6.80 -15.04 -1.80
CA PHE A 129 8.12 -14.80 -1.22
C PHE A 129 9.14 -14.34 -2.27
N LEU A 130 9.14 -14.95 -3.46
CA LEU A 130 10.02 -14.56 -4.57
C LEU A 130 9.80 -13.09 -4.99
N GLU A 131 8.56 -12.65 -5.09
CA GLU A 131 8.23 -11.26 -5.43
C GLU A 131 8.61 -10.29 -4.32
N VAL A 132 8.49 -10.69 -3.05
CA VAL A 132 8.96 -9.88 -1.92
C VAL A 132 10.49 -9.80 -1.86
N TYR A 133 11.21 -10.87 -2.20
CA TYR A 133 12.67 -10.80 -2.38
C TYR A 133 13.07 -9.84 -3.51
N ARG A 134 12.32 -9.81 -4.62
CA ARG A 134 12.52 -8.79 -5.68
C ARG A 134 12.28 -7.38 -5.17
N LEU A 135 11.24 -7.15 -4.37
CA LEU A 135 10.98 -5.84 -3.75
C LEU A 135 12.13 -5.41 -2.84
N ILE A 136 12.68 -6.32 -2.03
CA ILE A 136 13.85 -6.02 -1.20
C ILE A 136 15.06 -5.66 -2.05
N ALA A 137 15.31 -6.36 -3.15
CA ALA A 137 16.38 -6.02 -4.07
C ALA A 137 16.19 -4.61 -4.67
N LEU A 138 14.96 -4.24 -5.03
CA LEU A 138 14.63 -2.88 -5.50
C LEU A 138 14.88 -1.82 -4.40
N LEU A 139 14.45 -2.09 -3.17
CA LEU A 139 14.67 -1.17 -2.03
C LEU A 139 16.16 -0.99 -1.73
N HIS A 140 16.93 -2.06 -1.77
CA HIS A 140 18.38 -2.01 -1.59
C HIS A 140 19.04 -1.23 -2.72
N TYR A 141 18.70 -1.52 -3.98
CA TYR A 141 19.28 -0.85 -5.14
C TYR A 141 18.96 0.65 -5.18
N LYS A 142 17.70 1.02 -4.92
CA LYS A 142 17.22 2.41 -5.04
C LYS A 142 17.60 3.28 -3.85
N PHE A 143 17.53 2.74 -2.64
CA PHE A 143 17.59 3.51 -1.39
C PHE A 143 18.69 3.05 -0.44
N SER A 144 19.47 2.03 -0.81
CA SER A 144 20.48 1.40 0.07
C SER A 144 19.90 0.90 1.40
N LEU A 145 18.62 0.54 1.42
CA LEU A 145 17.97 -0.01 2.60
C LEU A 145 18.29 -1.49 2.75
N VAL A 146 18.79 -1.87 3.93
CA VAL A 146 18.99 -3.25 4.32
C VAL A 146 17.70 -3.80 4.91
N CYS A 147 17.10 -4.75 4.18
CA CYS A 147 15.85 -5.39 4.54
C CYS A 147 16.01 -6.92 4.64
N SER A 148 15.05 -7.57 5.29
CA SER A 148 14.88 -9.04 5.30
C SER A 148 13.42 -9.40 5.07
N VAL A 149 13.16 -10.61 4.56
CA VAL A 149 11.79 -11.16 4.51
C VAL A 149 11.50 -11.84 5.84
N GLN A 150 10.36 -11.52 6.44
CA GLN A 150 9.81 -12.20 7.61
C GLN A 150 8.55 -12.97 7.20
N ASP A 151 8.32 -14.13 7.82
CA ASP A 151 7.12 -14.93 7.59
C ASP A 151 6.10 -14.72 8.72
N HIS A 152 4.96 -14.13 8.39
CA HIS A 152 3.83 -13.94 9.31
C HIS A 152 2.67 -14.87 8.90
N ASP A 153 2.70 -16.12 9.35
CA ASP A 153 1.69 -17.16 9.06
C ASP A 153 1.55 -17.53 7.57
N GLY A 154 2.69 -17.76 6.90
CA GLY A 154 2.77 -18.06 5.47
C GLY A 154 2.67 -16.81 4.60
N ARG A 155 2.99 -15.63 5.15
CA ARG A 155 2.83 -14.33 4.50
C ARG A 155 4.15 -13.56 4.53
N PRO A 156 4.74 -13.24 3.36
CA PRO A 156 5.98 -12.51 3.32
C PRO A 156 5.77 -11.03 3.69
N VAL A 157 6.46 -10.57 4.72
CA VAL A 157 6.51 -9.17 5.16
C VAL A 157 7.93 -8.65 5.02
N ILE A 158 8.08 -7.43 4.51
CA ILE A 158 9.41 -6.79 4.43
C ILE A 158 9.72 -6.18 5.79
N TYR A 159 10.89 -6.51 6.32
CA TYR A 159 11.41 -5.91 7.54
C TYR A 159 12.65 -5.06 7.22
N ILE A 160 12.53 -3.75 7.42
CA ILE A 160 13.65 -2.81 7.35
C ILE A 160 14.43 -2.93 8.66
N LYS A 161 15.71 -3.27 8.57
CA LYS A 161 16.56 -3.51 9.73
C LYS A 161 16.93 -2.22 10.45
N VAL A 162 17.29 -2.36 11.73
CA VAL A 162 17.69 -1.26 12.62
C VAL A 162 18.77 -0.36 12.01
N GLU A 163 19.76 -0.97 11.34
CA GLU A 163 20.87 -0.27 10.69
C GLU A 163 20.44 0.68 9.57
N SER A 164 19.28 0.43 8.95
CA SER A 164 18.71 1.26 7.89
C SER A 164 17.62 2.22 8.38
N MET A 165 17.26 2.21 9.67
CA MET A 165 16.14 3.00 10.17
C MET A 165 16.38 4.51 10.11
N ASN A 166 17.61 4.97 10.31
CA ASN A 166 17.94 6.40 10.20
C ASN A 166 17.80 6.88 8.75
N LEU A 167 18.35 6.12 7.80
CA LEU A 167 18.23 6.38 6.37
C LEU A 167 16.76 6.32 5.90
N PHE A 168 16.05 5.27 6.29
CA PHE A 168 14.62 5.14 5.98
C PHE A 168 13.83 6.36 6.45
N ARG A 169 14.03 6.79 7.70
CA ARG A 169 13.35 7.96 8.26
C ARG A 169 13.71 9.24 7.51
N SER A 170 14.97 9.46 7.14
CA SER A 170 15.36 10.67 6.40
C SER A 170 14.71 10.74 5.02
N LEU A 171 14.53 9.59 4.36
CA LEU A 171 13.86 9.51 3.05
C LEU A 171 12.37 9.82 3.17
N VAL A 172 11.67 9.18 4.12
CA VAL A 172 10.20 9.23 4.13
C VAL A 172 9.60 10.38 4.94
N THR A 173 10.27 10.83 6.01
CA THR A 173 9.72 11.83 6.94
C THR A 173 9.28 13.15 6.26
N PRO A 174 10.02 13.70 5.27
CA PRO A 174 9.60 14.90 4.55
C PRO A 174 8.26 14.76 3.80
N HIS A 175 7.85 13.53 3.50
CA HIS A 175 6.66 13.21 2.70
C HIS A 175 5.52 12.59 3.53
N PHE A 176 5.71 12.43 4.85
CA PHE A 176 4.69 11.88 5.74
C PHE A 176 3.63 12.91 6.11
N HIS A 177 2.37 12.48 6.09
CA HIS A 177 1.26 13.29 6.61
C HIS A 177 1.36 13.41 8.14
N PRO A 178 1.14 14.60 8.74
CA PRO A 178 1.26 14.80 10.19
C PRO A 178 0.46 13.80 11.04
N THR A 179 -0.75 13.44 10.62
CA THR A 179 -1.61 12.48 11.34
C THR A 179 -1.14 11.01 11.23
N MET A 180 -0.14 10.73 10.39
CA MET A 180 0.45 9.41 10.18
C MET A 180 1.86 9.29 10.79
N MET A 181 2.42 10.39 11.31
CA MET A 181 3.77 10.42 11.91
C MET A 181 3.95 9.45 13.08
N TYR A 182 2.87 9.09 13.79
CA TYR A 182 2.91 8.09 14.85
C TYR A 182 3.42 6.72 14.35
N LYS A 183 3.29 6.41 13.05
CA LYS A 183 3.81 5.16 12.48
C LYS A 183 5.34 5.10 12.46
N LEU A 184 6.06 6.23 12.50
CA LEU A 184 7.53 6.26 12.46
C LEU A 184 8.17 6.30 13.86
N ARG A 185 7.37 6.59 14.89
CA ARG A 185 7.85 6.86 16.25
C ARG A 185 7.96 5.56 17.04
N GLN A 186 9.01 5.49 17.86
CA GLN A 186 9.00 4.67 19.06
C GLN A 186 7.85 5.18 19.94
N ASN A 187 6.98 4.29 20.45
CA ASN A 187 6.24 4.65 21.63
C ASN A 187 7.29 4.94 22.71
N ALA A 188 7.37 6.19 23.17
CA ALA A 188 8.14 6.51 24.36
C ALA A 188 7.53 5.68 25.50
N SER A 189 8.33 4.75 26.01
CA SER A 189 8.12 4.11 27.30
C SER A 189 8.23 5.14 28.41
#